data_AF-A0A849ZT28-F1
#
_entry.id   AF-A0A849ZT28-F1
#
_cell.length_a   1.000
_cell.length_b   1.000
_cell.length_c   1.000
_cell.angle_alpha   90.00
_cell.angle_beta   90.00
_cell.angle_gamma   90.00
#
_symmetry.space_group_name_H-M   'P 1'
#
loop_
_entity.id
_entity.type
_entity.pdbx_description
1 polymer ?
#
loop_
_entity_poly.entity_id
_entity_poly.type
_entity_poly.pdbx_seq_one_letter_code
_entity_poly.pdbx_strand_id
1 'polypeptide(L)'
;MEIRVVENLLKANEAVAMQTRAVLDAAGTVAVNLIGSAGAGKTALLEATLPRLGVSAAVIEGDLQTTRDAERIGRLGTPVVQITTGKSCHLPPQLVLRALDGLDLRSARLVFIENVGNLICPAEIPLGEHFKVAVLSTAEGDDKVAKYPMLFHLADAVVINKIDLLPHVTFSMDRVRDDLRQVGSKASVFELSAKTGAGLEAWLDWLGGRARPR
;
A
#
# COMPACT_ATOMS: atom_id res chain seq x y z
N MET A 1 28.08 -11.84 -26.45
CA MET A 1 27.56 -10.49 -26.10
C MET A 1 26.60 -10.68 -24.93
N GLU A 2 27.09 -10.55 -23.70
CA GLU A 2 26.26 -10.71 -22.50
C GLU A 2 25.48 -9.41 -22.24
N ILE A 3 24.16 -9.51 -22.26
CA ILE A 3 23.27 -8.40 -21.94
C ILE A 3 23.21 -8.27 -20.40
N ARG A 4 23.95 -7.30 -19.83
CA ARG A 4 24.08 -7.04 -18.37
C ARG A 4 23.13 -5.94 -17.82
N VAL A 5 22.04 -5.64 -18.51
CA VAL A 5 21.29 -4.39 -18.29
C VAL A 5 20.17 -4.52 -17.24
N VAL A 6 19.53 -5.69 -17.10
CA VAL A 6 18.38 -5.88 -16.18
C VAL A 6 18.80 -6.01 -14.71
N GLU A 7 19.81 -6.83 -14.40
CA GLU A 7 20.28 -7.00 -13.02
C GLU A 7 20.78 -5.69 -12.39
N ASN A 8 21.38 -4.81 -13.19
CA ASN A 8 21.93 -3.56 -12.70
C ASN A 8 20.83 -2.57 -12.30
N LEU A 9 19.69 -2.60 -12.99
CA LEU A 9 18.54 -1.74 -12.68
C LEU A 9 17.84 -2.17 -11.38
N LEU A 10 17.64 -3.47 -11.17
CA LEU A 10 17.05 -3.99 -9.93
C LEU A 10 17.92 -3.67 -8.72
N LYS A 11 19.23 -3.89 -8.82
CA LYS A 11 20.20 -3.52 -7.77
C LYS A 11 20.20 -2.01 -7.50
N ALA A 12 20.06 -1.18 -8.53
CA ALA A 12 19.95 0.27 -8.36
C ALA A 12 18.63 0.68 -7.65
N ASN A 13 17.52 0.01 -7.95
CA ASN A 13 16.25 0.22 -7.26
C ASN A 13 16.33 -0.21 -5.78
N GLU A 14 16.94 -1.36 -5.49
CA GLU A 14 17.20 -1.82 -4.12
C GLU A 14 18.08 -0.84 -3.35
N ALA A 15 19.13 -0.32 -3.97
CA ALA A 15 20.00 0.68 -3.35
C ALA A 15 19.23 1.93 -2.91
N VAL A 16 18.30 2.40 -3.74
CA VAL A 16 17.47 3.56 -3.36
C VAL A 16 16.38 3.19 -2.36
N ALA A 17 15.76 2.02 -2.46
CA ALA A 17 14.85 1.55 -1.42
C ALA A 17 15.53 1.51 -0.04
N MET A 18 16.79 1.07 0.03
CA MET A 18 17.58 1.11 1.27
C MET A 18 17.83 2.54 1.75
N GLN A 19 18.09 3.49 0.85
CA GLN A 19 18.22 4.91 1.21
C GLN A 19 16.90 5.49 1.75
N THR A 20 15.78 5.22 1.07
CA THR A 20 14.43 5.60 1.54
C THR A 20 14.16 5.05 2.93
N ARG A 21 14.46 3.76 3.15
CA ARG A 21 14.31 3.12 4.45
C ARG A 21 15.16 3.81 5.52
N ALA A 22 16.42 4.14 5.21
CA ALA A 22 17.30 4.83 6.15
C ALA A 22 16.80 6.23 6.52
N VAL A 23 16.25 6.99 5.56
CA VAL A 23 15.65 8.31 5.82
C VAL A 23 14.44 8.20 6.75
N LEU A 24 13.55 7.24 6.50
CA LEU A 24 12.37 7.00 7.32
C LEU A 24 12.75 6.52 8.74
N ASP A 25 13.69 5.58 8.84
CA ASP A 25 14.19 5.06 10.12
C ASP A 25 14.85 6.18 10.95
N ALA A 26 15.63 7.06 10.32
CA ALA A 26 16.25 8.21 10.98
C ALA A 26 15.22 9.25 11.49
N ALA A 27 14.07 9.35 10.83
CA ALA A 27 12.96 10.21 11.25
C ALA A 27 12.05 9.56 12.32
N GLY A 28 12.20 8.26 12.58
CA GLY A 28 11.27 7.49 13.42
C GLY A 28 9.89 7.33 12.79
N THR A 29 9.83 7.34 11.45
CA THR A 29 8.60 7.24 10.66
C THR A 29 8.49 5.86 10.03
N VAL A 30 7.31 5.24 10.11
CA VAL A 30 7.05 3.94 9.50
C VAL A 30 6.28 4.13 8.18
N ALA A 31 6.79 3.56 7.09
CA ALA A 31 6.14 3.60 5.78
C ALA A 31 5.31 2.34 5.50
N VAL A 32 4.10 2.55 4.99
CA VAL A 32 3.14 1.49 4.62
C VAL A 32 2.78 1.63 3.15
N ASN A 33 3.19 0.67 2.31
CA ASN A 33 2.93 0.66 0.88
C ASN A 33 1.63 -0.08 0.56
N LEU A 34 0.61 0.65 0.11
CA LEU A 34 -0.68 0.10 -0.29
C LEU A 34 -0.65 -0.28 -1.77
N ILE A 35 -0.71 -1.58 -2.06
CA ILE A 35 -0.73 -2.14 -3.42
C ILE A 35 -2.07 -2.82 -3.65
N GLY A 36 -2.70 -2.55 -4.79
CA GLY A 36 -3.99 -3.11 -5.13
C GLY A 36 -4.37 -2.73 -6.55
N SER A 37 -5.34 -3.40 -7.14
CA SER A 37 -5.83 -3.05 -8.48
C SER A 37 -6.45 -1.65 -8.53
N ALA A 38 -6.65 -1.14 -9.74
CA ALA A 38 -7.45 0.06 -9.95
C ALA A 38 -8.87 -0.18 -9.43
N GLY A 39 -9.34 0.68 -8.52
CA GLY A 39 -10.67 0.54 -7.91
C GLY A 39 -10.75 -0.43 -6.74
N ALA A 40 -9.65 -1.06 -6.27
CA ALA A 40 -9.67 -1.87 -5.04
C ALA A 40 -10.09 -1.07 -3.78
N GLY A 41 -9.99 0.25 -3.84
CA GLY A 41 -10.42 1.17 -2.79
C GLY A 41 -9.32 1.60 -1.83
N LYS A 42 -8.07 1.73 -2.32
CA LYS A 42 -6.91 2.20 -1.56
C LYS A 42 -7.14 3.61 -1.00
N THR A 43 -7.51 4.57 -1.85
CA THR A 43 -7.80 5.94 -1.39
C THR A 43 -8.99 5.99 -0.43
N ALA A 44 -10.03 5.19 -0.67
CA ALA A 44 -11.17 5.11 0.23
C ALA A 44 -10.79 4.52 1.60
N LEU A 45 -9.89 3.53 1.61
CA LEU A 45 -9.31 2.99 2.85
C LEU A 45 -8.52 4.07 3.58
N LEU A 46 -7.72 4.88 2.89
CA LEU A 46 -7.01 6.02 3.50
C LEU A 46 -7.99 7.07 4.05
N GLU A 47 -9.02 7.46 3.30
CA GLU A 47 -10.06 8.39 3.75
C GLU A 47 -10.79 7.89 5.01
N ALA A 48 -11.01 6.58 5.12
CA ALA A 48 -11.60 5.98 6.31
C ALA A 48 -10.60 5.86 7.47
N THR A 49 -9.32 5.65 7.17
CA THR A 49 -8.26 5.40 8.16
C THR A 49 -7.78 6.70 8.80
N LEU A 50 -7.38 7.69 8.00
CA LEU A 50 -6.67 8.89 8.45
C LEU A 50 -7.40 9.68 9.56
N PRO A 51 -8.73 9.93 9.48
CA PRO A 51 -9.44 10.67 10.53
C PRO A 51 -9.58 9.92 11.85
N ARG A 52 -9.40 8.59 11.85
CA ARG A 52 -9.55 7.70 13.01
C ARG A 52 -8.21 7.24 13.56
N LEU A 53 -7.13 7.54 12.85
CA LEU A 53 -5.79 7.14 13.22
C LEU A 53 -5.32 7.97 14.41
N GLY A 54 -4.99 7.32 15.52
CA GLY A 54 -4.53 7.98 16.75
C GLY A 54 -3.12 8.57 16.69
N VAL A 55 -2.48 8.57 15.51
CA VAL A 55 -1.13 9.08 15.27
C VAL A 55 -1.11 9.94 14.02
N SER A 56 -0.17 10.88 13.96
CA SER A 56 0.05 11.69 12.78
C SER A 56 0.52 10.85 11.59
N ALA A 57 -0.02 11.15 10.42
CA ALA A 57 0.35 10.50 9.18
C ALA A 57 0.51 11.51 8.03
N ALA A 58 1.24 11.08 7.01
CA ALA A 58 1.32 11.74 5.71
C ALA A 58 1.11 10.71 4.60
N VAL A 59 0.85 11.18 3.37
CA VAL A 59 0.59 10.31 2.22
C VAL A 59 1.46 10.68 1.03
N ILE A 60 2.01 9.68 0.35
CA ILE A 60 2.56 9.79 -1.00
C ILE A 60 1.56 9.11 -1.93
N GLU A 61 0.97 9.88 -2.85
CA GLU A 61 -0.03 9.39 -3.81
C GLU A 61 0.62 9.10 -5.16
N GLY A 62 0.45 7.88 -5.66
CA GLY A 62 0.98 7.42 -6.94
C GLY A 62 -0.10 7.20 -7.99
N ASP A 63 -0.18 8.08 -8.98
CA ASP A 63 -1.11 7.96 -10.11
C ASP A 63 -0.36 8.18 -11.44
N LEU A 64 -0.92 7.66 -12.53
CA LEU A 64 -0.39 7.83 -13.88
C LEU A 64 -0.43 9.30 -14.32
N GLN A 65 -1.52 10.02 -14.05
CA GLN A 65 -1.75 11.35 -14.66
C GLN A 65 -2.49 12.38 -13.80
N THR A 66 -3.30 11.98 -12.82
CA THR A 66 -4.18 12.93 -12.13
C THR A 66 -3.74 13.22 -10.71
N THR A 67 -4.30 14.29 -10.13
CA THR A 67 -4.13 14.68 -8.73
C THR A 67 -5.35 14.31 -7.87
N ARG A 68 -6.30 13.55 -8.42
CA ARG A 68 -7.63 13.36 -7.83
C ARG A 68 -7.57 12.73 -6.44
N ASP A 69 -6.73 11.72 -6.28
CA ASP A 69 -6.58 11.02 -5.00
C ASP A 69 -5.81 11.90 -3.99
N ALA A 70 -4.76 12.63 -4.42
CA ALA A 70 -4.10 13.61 -3.57
C ALA A 70 -5.03 14.74 -3.11
N GLU A 71 -5.91 15.25 -3.97
CA GLU A 71 -6.91 16.26 -3.60
C GLU A 71 -7.92 15.73 -2.57
N ARG A 72 -8.32 14.46 -2.71
CA ARG A 72 -9.21 13.80 -1.74
C ARG A 72 -8.55 13.67 -0.37
N ILE A 73 -7.30 13.22 -0.32
CA ILE A 73 -6.53 13.13 0.92
C ILE A 73 -6.28 14.53 1.52
N GLY A 74 -5.92 15.51 0.70
CA GLY A 74 -5.66 16.88 1.15
C GLY A 74 -6.87 17.55 1.82
N ARG A 75 -8.10 17.22 1.40
CA ARG A 75 -9.34 17.70 2.05
C ARG A 75 -9.51 17.22 3.50
N LEU A 76 -8.79 16.17 3.90
CA LEU A 76 -8.76 15.67 5.28
C LEU A 76 -7.78 16.45 6.17
N GLY A 77 -7.02 17.40 5.61
CA GLY A 77 -5.94 18.10 6.31
C GLY A 77 -4.69 17.26 6.50
N THR A 78 -4.59 16.10 5.83
CA THR A 78 -3.40 15.24 5.88
C THR A 78 -2.35 15.74 4.88
N PRO A 79 -1.08 15.90 5.28
CA PRO A 79 0.00 16.22 4.34
C PRO A 79 0.10 15.17 3.24
N VAL A 80 0.10 15.62 1.99
CA VAL A 80 0.13 14.72 0.83
C VAL A 80 1.08 15.23 -0.27
N VAL A 81 1.84 14.32 -0.87
CA VAL A 81 2.68 14.58 -2.04
C VAL A 81 2.24 13.68 -3.18
N GLN A 82 1.92 14.27 -4.33
CA GLN A 82 1.59 13.54 -5.54
C GLN A 82 2.87 13.16 -6.32
N ILE A 83 2.93 11.90 -6.75
CA ILE A 83 3.84 11.41 -7.78
C ILE A 83 3.01 11.08 -9.02
N THR A 84 3.33 11.71 -10.14
CA THR A 84 2.76 11.37 -11.45
C THR A 84 3.73 10.46 -12.20
N THR A 85 3.37 9.20 -12.40
CA THR A 85 4.27 8.20 -12.99
C THR A 85 4.28 8.21 -14.53
N GLY A 86 3.37 8.97 -15.15
CA GLY A 86 3.22 9.11 -16.59
C GLY A 86 2.69 7.83 -17.23
N LYS A 87 3.60 6.92 -17.58
CA LYS A 87 3.29 5.62 -18.21
C LYS A 87 3.74 4.41 -17.38
N SER A 88 4.40 4.62 -16.24
CA SER A 88 4.89 3.51 -15.42
C SER A 88 3.74 2.84 -14.65
N CYS A 89 3.72 1.50 -14.69
CA CYS A 89 2.74 0.67 -14.00
C CYS A 89 2.99 0.52 -12.48
N HIS A 90 4.02 1.18 -11.95
CA HIS A 90 4.43 1.18 -10.54
C HIS A 90 5.13 2.50 -10.19
N LEU A 91 5.23 2.80 -8.89
CA LEU A 91 6.02 3.93 -8.38
C LEU A 91 7.52 3.68 -8.54
N PRO A 92 8.28 4.55 -9.25
CA PRO A 92 9.74 4.45 -9.29
C PRO A 92 10.33 4.80 -7.92
N PRO A 93 11.24 3.97 -7.35
CA PRO A 93 11.81 4.22 -6.02
C PRO A 93 12.45 5.61 -5.86
N GLN A 94 13.05 6.14 -6.94
CA GLN A 94 13.75 7.43 -6.90
C GLN A 94 12.78 8.59 -6.69
N LEU A 95 11.55 8.46 -7.20
CA LEU A 95 10.51 9.46 -7.00
C LEU A 95 9.92 9.38 -5.61
N VAL A 96 9.82 8.18 -5.03
CA VAL A 96 9.40 8.00 -3.63
C VAL A 96 10.40 8.64 -2.69
N LEU A 97 11.71 8.39 -2.89
CA LEU A 97 12.75 9.02 -2.08
C LEU A 97 12.65 10.56 -2.14
N ARG A 98 12.50 11.13 -3.35
CA ARG A 98 12.33 12.58 -3.52
C ARG A 98 11.03 13.12 -2.94
N ALA A 99 9.95 12.34 -2.97
CA ALA A 99 8.67 12.76 -2.41
C ALA A 99 8.73 12.92 -0.88
N LEU A 100 9.64 12.22 -0.21
CA LEU A 100 9.89 12.41 1.22
C LEU A 100 10.39 13.82 1.56
N ASP A 101 11.12 14.48 0.65
CA ASP A 101 11.60 15.87 0.86
C ASP A 101 10.43 16.87 0.95
N GLY A 102 9.26 16.51 0.41
CA GLY A 102 8.03 17.30 0.47
C GLY A 102 7.20 17.09 1.74
N LEU A 103 7.64 16.22 2.66
CA LEU A 103 6.93 15.87 3.89
C LEU A 103 7.76 16.25 5.12
N ASP A 104 7.11 16.77 6.15
CA ASP A 104 7.75 16.92 7.47
C ASP A 104 7.73 15.59 8.22
N LEU A 105 8.68 14.71 7.91
CA LEU A 105 8.71 13.36 8.47
C LEU A 105 8.83 13.34 10.00
N ARG A 106 9.45 14.34 10.62
CA ARG A 106 9.59 14.40 12.09
C ARG A 106 8.24 14.56 12.79
N SER A 107 7.24 15.11 12.12
CA SER A 107 5.90 15.24 12.67
C SER A 107 4.96 14.10 12.28
N ALA A 108 5.35 13.20 11.37
CA ALA A 108 4.55 12.05 10.93
C ALA A 108 5.09 10.73 11.50
N ARG A 109 4.24 9.97 12.20
CA ARG A 109 4.58 8.60 12.66
C ARG A 109 4.39 7.56 11.58
N LEU A 110 3.45 7.80 10.68
CA LEU A 110 3.19 6.94 9.52
C LEU A 110 3.30 7.74 8.21
N VAL A 111 3.85 7.10 7.18
CA VAL A 111 3.72 7.54 5.80
C VAL A 111 3.03 6.44 5.01
N PHE A 112 1.86 6.72 4.47
CA PHE A 112 1.22 5.82 3.52
C PHE A 112 1.75 6.11 2.12
N ILE A 113 2.11 5.08 1.39
CA ILE A 113 2.44 5.16 -0.02
C ILE A 113 1.31 4.47 -0.77
N GLU A 114 0.40 5.23 -1.37
CA GLU A 114 -0.62 4.67 -2.26
C GLU A 114 0.02 4.42 -3.62
N ASN A 115 0.21 3.14 -3.97
CA ASN A 115 0.83 2.77 -5.23
C ASN A 115 -0.15 2.85 -6.41
N VAL A 116 0.39 2.80 -7.63
CA VAL A 116 -0.42 2.73 -8.84
C VAL A 116 -1.32 1.49 -8.79
N GLY A 117 -2.53 1.59 -9.36
CA GLY A 117 -3.52 0.51 -9.43
C GLY A 117 -3.06 -0.71 -10.25
N ASN A 118 -2.23 -1.58 -9.68
CA ASN A 118 -1.67 -2.76 -10.33
C ASN A 118 -1.26 -3.82 -9.30
N LEU A 119 -1.56 -5.10 -9.55
CA LEU A 119 -1.25 -6.23 -8.67
C LEU A 119 0.07 -6.95 -9.03
N ILE A 120 0.68 -6.60 -10.17
CA ILE A 120 1.87 -7.26 -10.73
C ILE A 120 3.11 -6.40 -10.48
N CYS A 121 3.27 -5.30 -11.22
CA CYS A 121 4.51 -4.52 -11.22
C CYS A 121 4.95 -4.04 -9.81
N PRO A 122 4.06 -3.52 -8.95
CA PRO A 122 4.48 -2.97 -7.66
C PRO A 122 4.95 -4.02 -6.64
N ALA A 123 4.64 -5.30 -6.86
CA ALA A 123 4.97 -6.35 -5.90
C ALA A 123 6.49 -6.61 -5.84
N GLU A 124 7.18 -6.52 -6.98
CA GLU A 124 8.62 -6.83 -7.10
C GLU A 124 9.54 -5.64 -6.81
N ILE A 125 8.98 -4.44 -6.68
CA ILE A 125 9.76 -3.20 -6.66
C ILE A 125 9.73 -2.63 -5.24
N PRO A 126 10.81 -2.78 -4.47
CA PRO A 126 10.88 -2.22 -3.13
C PRO A 126 10.95 -0.69 -3.23
N LEU A 127 10.22 -0.01 -2.36
CA LEU A 127 10.24 1.45 -2.24
C LEU A 127 10.99 1.92 -0.99
N GLY A 128 11.38 0.98 -0.11
CA GLY A 128 11.93 1.26 1.21
C GLY A 128 10.87 1.26 2.31
N GLU A 129 9.67 0.75 2.00
CA GLU A 129 8.59 0.61 2.96
C GLU A 129 8.96 -0.32 4.13
N HIS A 130 8.31 -0.11 5.27
CA HIS A 130 8.39 -1.04 6.40
C HIS A 130 7.41 -2.18 6.25
N PHE A 131 6.23 -1.89 5.69
CA PHE A 131 5.17 -2.85 5.49
C PHE A 131 4.57 -2.74 4.10
N LYS A 132 4.44 -3.89 3.42
CA LYS A 132 3.72 -4.02 2.16
C LYS A 132 2.31 -4.53 2.45
N VAL A 133 1.29 -3.82 1.97
CA VAL A 133 -0.11 -4.17 2.22
C VAL A 133 -0.82 -4.38 0.89
N ALA A 134 -1.38 -5.58 0.71
CA ALA A 134 -2.22 -5.89 -0.44
C ALA A 134 -3.67 -5.49 -0.16
N VAL A 135 -4.29 -4.69 -1.02
CA VAL A 135 -5.70 -4.32 -0.96
C VAL A 135 -6.45 -5.05 -2.06
N LEU A 136 -7.35 -5.95 -1.66
CA LEU A 136 -8.20 -6.76 -2.52
C LEU A 136 -9.66 -6.37 -2.29
N SER A 137 -10.38 -5.98 -3.33
CA SER A 137 -11.82 -5.71 -3.26
C SER A 137 -12.62 -6.99 -3.54
N THR A 138 -13.68 -7.24 -2.78
CA THR A 138 -14.62 -8.35 -3.04
C THR A 138 -15.20 -8.35 -4.46
N ALA A 139 -15.38 -7.15 -5.06
CA ALA A 139 -15.86 -7.00 -6.42
C ALA A 139 -14.87 -7.47 -7.51
N GLU A 140 -13.63 -7.80 -7.14
CA GLU A 140 -12.63 -8.33 -8.09
C GLU A 140 -12.76 -9.84 -8.28
N GLY A 141 -13.41 -10.55 -7.35
CA GLY A 141 -13.47 -12.01 -7.30
C GLY A 141 -12.44 -12.61 -6.34
N ASP A 142 -12.76 -13.80 -5.83
CA ASP A 142 -12.03 -14.52 -4.77
C ASP A 142 -10.82 -15.33 -5.28
N ASP A 143 -10.52 -15.27 -6.58
CA ASP A 143 -9.42 -16.00 -7.23
C ASP A 143 -8.11 -15.19 -7.34
N LYS A 144 -8.11 -13.94 -6.85
CA LYS A 144 -6.99 -13.00 -7.08
C LYS A 144 -5.73 -13.41 -6.35
N VAL A 145 -5.84 -14.08 -5.20
CA VAL A 145 -4.66 -14.55 -4.47
C VAL A 145 -3.90 -15.59 -5.27
N ALA A 146 -4.57 -16.61 -5.80
CA ALA A 146 -3.96 -17.60 -6.67
C ALA A 146 -3.43 -17.01 -7.99
N LYS A 147 -4.08 -15.97 -8.53
CA LYS A 147 -3.65 -15.31 -9.78
C LYS A 147 -2.45 -14.39 -9.63
N TYR A 148 -2.25 -13.78 -8.45
CA TYR A 148 -1.17 -12.83 -8.19
C TYR A 148 -0.34 -13.24 -6.97
N PRO A 149 0.18 -14.48 -6.92
CA PRO A 149 0.65 -15.11 -5.70
C PRO A 149 1.80 -14.35 -5.04
N MET A 150 2.65 -13.71 -5.83
CA MET A 150 3.86 -13.06 -5.35
C MET A 150 3.58 -11.78 -4.55
N LEU A 151 2.55 -10.98 -4.90
CA LEU A 151 2.11 -9.87 -4.05
C LEU A 151 1.63 -10.37 -2.68
N PHE A 152 0.75 -11.38 -2.67
CA PHE A 152 0.14 -11.88 -1.45
C PHE A 152 1.11 -12.70 -0.57
N HIS A 153 2.14 -13.30 -1.19
CA HIS A 153 3.25 -13.93 -0.48
C HIS A 153 4.12 -12.89 0.25
N LEU A 154 4.45 -11.78 -0.42
CA LEU A 154 5.33 -10.73 0.10
C LEU A 154 4.63 -9.73 1.05
N ALA A 155 3.30 -9.69 1.07
CA ALA A 155 2.55 -8.76 1.90
C ALA A 155 2.66 -9.08 3.39
N ASP A 156 2.79 -8.04 4.21
CA ASP A 156 2.71 -8.11 5.68
C ASP A 156 1.25 -8.08 6.16
N ALA A 157 0.36 -7.49 5.36
CA ALA A 157 -1.08 -7.46 5.59
C ALA A 157 -1.87 -7.55 4.28
N VAL A 158 -3.04 -8.17 4.35
CA VAL A 158 -4.02 -8.24 3.26
C VAL A 158 -5.32 -7.61 3.76
N VAL A 159 -5.75 -6.55 3.11
CA VAL A 159 -7.04 -5.91 3.35
C VAL A 159 -8.03 -6.39 2.29
N ILE A 160 -9.01 -7.18 2.71
CA ILE A 160 -10.17 -7.57 1.92
C ILE A 160 -11.25 -6.48 2.10
N ASN A 161 -11.27 -5.52 1.18
CA ASN A 161 -12.14 -4.35 1.22
C ASN A 161 -13.49 -4.61 0.54
N LYS A 162 -14.45 -3.74 0.81
CA LYS A 162 -15.82 -3.75 0.27
C LYS A 162 -16.63 -4.99 0.67
N ILE A 163 -16.49 -5.46 1.90
CA ILE A 163 -17.33 -6.55 2.42
C ILE A 163 -18.83 -6.21 2.41
N ASP A 164 -19.19 -4.93 2.34
CA ASP A 164 -20.57 -4.48 2.15
C ASP A 164 -21.18 -4.93 0.81
N LEU A 165 -20.35 -5.33 -0.17
CA LEU A 165 -20.80 -5.83 -1.46
C LEU A 165 -21.04 -7.34 -1.50
N LEU A 166 -20.70 -8.10 -0.45
CA LEU A 166 -20.86 -9.56 -0.42
C LEU A 166 -22.28 -10.05 -0.79
N PRO A 167 -23.39 -9.36 -0.42
CA PRO A 167 -24.73 -9.74 -0.88
C PRO A 167 -24.97 -9.62 -2.39
N HIS A 168 -24.07 -8.94 -3.12
CA HIS A 168 -24.20 -8.60 -4.53
C HIS A 168 -23.16 -9.25 -5.43
N VAL A 169 -22.17 -9.95 -4.86
CA VAL A 169 -21.09 -10.60 -5.61
C VAL A 169 -20.86 -12.02 -5.11
N THR A 170 -20.45 -12.91 -6.01
CA THR A 170 -20.00 -14.24 -5.63
C THR A 170 -18.55 -14.15 -5.17
N PHE A 171 -18.32 -14.21 -3.86
CA PHE A 171 -16.98 -14.15 -3.28
C PHE A 171 -16.91 -15.04 -2.03
N SER A 172 -15.97 -15.99 -2.02
CA SER A 172 -15.70 -16.87 -0.89
C SER A 172 -14.48 -16.39 -0.09
N MET A 173 -14.73 -15.97 1.15
CA MET A 173 -13.64 -15.67 2.09
C MET A 173 -12.78 -16.89 2.38
N ASP A 174 -13.36 -18.09 2.43
CA ASP A 174 -12.63 -19.31 2.71
C ASP A 174 -11.68 -19.68 1.58
N ARG A 175 -12.08 -19.46 0.31
CA ARG A 175 -11.18 -19.64 -0.83
C ARG A 175 -9.98 -18.71 -0.75
N VAL A 176 -10.21 -17.43 -0.42
CA VAL A 176 -9.11 -16.46 -0.25
C VAL A 176 -8.15 -16.90 0.86
N ARG A 177 -8.67 -17.36 2.01
CA ARG A 177 -7.83 -17.86 3.11
C ARG A 177 -7.05 -19.12 2.70
N ASP A 178 -7.66 -20.03 1.94
CA ASP A 178 -7.00 -21.23 1.43
C ASP A 178 -5.88 -20.87 0.46
N ASP A 179 -6.13 -19.97 -0.49
CA ASP A 179 -5.13 -19.51 -1.45
C ASP A 179 -3.98 -18.77 -0.74
N LEU A 180 -4.28 -17.96 0.29
CA LEU A 180 -3.25 -17.29 1.09
C LEU A 180 -2.32 -18.30 1.79
N ARG A 181 -2.88 -19.40 2.31
CA ARG A 181 -2.09 -20.51 2.87
C ARG A 181 -1.25 -21.19 1.80
N GLN A 182 -1.81 -21.45 0.62
CA GLN A 182 -1.11 -22.14 -0.48
C GLN A 182 0.07 -21.32 -1.02
N VAL A 183 -0.06 -19.99 -1.12
CA VAL A 183 1.05 -19.12 -1.52
C VAL A 183 2.03 -18.86 -0.36
N GLY A 184 1.83 -19.47 0.80
CA GLY A 184 2.71 -19.34 1.96
C GLY A 184 2.70 -17.93 2.58
N SER A 185 1.59 -17.21 2.47
CA SER A 185 1.45 -15.87 3.04
C SER A 185 1.53 -15.93 4.57
N LYS A 186 2.23 -14.95 5.16
CA LYS A 186 2.28 -14.73 6.62
C LYS A 186 1.51 -13.46 7.01
N ALA A 187 0.75 -12.90 6.08
CA ALA A 187 0.09 -11.63 6.24
C ALA A 187 -1.01 -11.69 7.31
N SER A 188 -1.17 -10.59 8.05
CA SER A 188 -2.41 -10.36 8.81
C SER A 188 -3.54 -10.06 7.84
N VAL A 189 -4.71 -10.68 8.01
CA VAL A 189 -5.86 -10.49 7.10
C VAL A 189 -6.92 -9.63 7.78
N PHE A 190 -7.40 -8.60 7.08
CA PHE A 190 -8.42 -7.68 7.55
C PHE A 190 -9.60 -7.66 6.59
N GLU A 191 -10.77 -8.04 7.08
CA GLU A 191 -12.04 -7.97 6.33
C GLU A 191 -12.77 -6.70 6.73
N LEU A 192 -12.91 -5.76 5.79
CA LEU A 192 -13.50 -4.46 6.10
C LEU A 192 -14.25 -3.81 4.95
N SER A 193 -14.99 -2.78 5.28
CA SER A 193 -15.61 -1.88 4.31
C SER A 193 -15.20 -0.46 4.63
N ALA A 194 -14.33 0.13 3.80
CA ALA A 194 -13.97 1.53 3.92
C ALA A 194 -15.19 2.47 3.80
N LYS A 195 -16.24 2.05 3.08
CA LYS A 195 -17.48 2.79 2.91
C LYS A 195 -18.32 2.87 4.20
N THR A 196 -18.45 1.75 4.91
CA THR A 196 -19.34 1.66 6.09
C THR A 196 -18.59 1.77 7.42
N GLY A 197 -17.26 1.57 7.41
CA GLY A 197 -16.42 1.47 8.61
C GLY A 197 -16.42 0.08 9.26
N ALA A 198 -17.22 -0.87 8.76
CA ALA A 198 -17.22 -2.23 9.30
C ALA A 198 -15.83 -2.87 9.20
N GLY A 199 -15.36 -3.48 10.29
CA GLY A 199 -14.06 -4.17 10.36
C GLY A 199 -12.82 -3.26 10.43
N LEU A 200 -12.99 -1.93 10.45
CA LEU A 200 -11.87 -0.99 10.39
C LEU A 200 -11.02 -0.96 11.68
N GLU A 201 -11.59 -1.26 12.84
CA GLU A 201 -10.90 -1.21 14.13
C GLU A 201 -9.66 -2.12 14.19
N ALA A 202 -9.78 -3.38 13.73
CA ALA A 202 -8.65 -4.30 13.72
C ALA A 202 -7.49 -3.82 12.83
N TRP A 203 -7.82 -3.13 11.73
CA TRP A 203 -6.84 -2.50 10.84
C TRP A 203 -6.15 -1.30 11.52
N LEU A 204 -6.92 -0.44 12.18
CA LEU A 204 -6.40 0.70 12.94
C LEU A 204 -5.49 0.27 14.09
N ASP A 205 -5.86 -0.79 14.82
CA ASP A 205 -5.05 -1.37 15.90
C ASP A 205 -3.73 -1.92 15.37
N TRP A 206 -3.76 -2.62 14.24
CA TRP A 206 -2.55 -3.13 13.60
C TRP A 206 -1.61 -2.00 13.20
N LEU A 207 -2.13 -0.94 12.57
CA LEU A 207 -1.34 0.26 12.22
C LEU A 207 -0.78 0.95 13.47
N GLY A 208 -1.62 1.17 14.49
CA GLY A 208 -1.23 1.81 15.74
C GLY A 208 -0.14 1.04 16.50
N GLY A 209 -0.17 -0.30 16.42
CA GLY A 209 0.89 -1.15 16.96
C GLY A 209 2.23 -1.00 16.24
N ARG A 210 2.23 -0.63 14.96
CA ARG A 210 3.45 -0.41 14.15
C ARG A 210 3.97 1.01 14.17
N ALA A 211 3.12 1.99 14.47
CA ALA A 211 3.49 3.40 14.59
C ALA A 211 4.28 3.73 15.88
N ARG A 212 4.46 2.76 16.78
CA ARG A 212 5.22 2.95 18.02
C ARG A 212 6.72 2.88 17.72
N PRO A 213 7.54 3.81 18.24
CA PRO A 213 8.99 3.72 18.10
C PRO A 213 9.48 2.41 18.74
N ARG A 214 10.44 1.76 18.07
CA ARG A 214 11.17 0.63 18.65
C ARG A 214 12.10 1.11 19.76
#